data_AF-A0A1G9TCW2-F1
#
_entry.id   AF-A0A1G9TCW2-F1
#
_cell.length_a   1.000
_cell.length_b   1.000
_cell.length_c   1.000
_cell.angle_alpha   90.00
_cell.angle_beta   90.00
_cell.angle_gamma   90.00
#
_symmetry.space_group_name_H-M   'P 1'
#
loop_
_entity.id
_entity.type
_entity.pdbx_description
1 polymer ?
#
loop_
_entity_poly.entity_id
_entity_poly.type
_entity_poly.pdbx_seq_one_letter_code
_entity_poly.pdbx_strand_id
1 'polypeptide(L)'
;MPGNHGGVFQHPPRTSIEVLETRNFKIEIERAEKSNGRATISGTARAKRDDAELELILGNRYFYDHEDDRRDMTGRKVTIGDWTKSSGDEARLSEMISRNESKYISWSFTGVPEEADSLARLDLWLETPHEGEISIELRDLQL
;
A
#
# COMPACT_ATOMS: atom_id res chain seq x y z
N MET A 1 -47.68 -1.27 -0.19
CA MET A 1 -46.71 -2.06 -0.98
C MET A 1 -45.37 -1.32 -0.96
N PRO A 2 -44.24 -2.02 -0.75
CA PRO A 2 -42.97 -1.41 -0.40
C PRO A 2 -42.24 -0.87 -1.63
N GLY A 3 -41.79 0.38 -1.55
CA GLY A 3 -40.91 1.01 -2.53
C GLY A 3 -39.45 0.80 -2.11
N ASN A 4 -38.72 0.13 -2.98
CA ASN A 4 -37.35 -0.34 -2.85
C ASN A 4 -36.36 0.82 -2.62
N HIS A 5 -35.84 0.99 -1.39
CA HIS A 5 -34.63 1.79 -1.16
C HIS A 5 -33.40 0.96 -1.54
N GLY A 6 -33.14 0.87 -2.84
CA GLY A 6 -31.83 0.50 -3.34
C GLY A 6 -30.84 1.60 -2.95
N GLY A 7 -30.18 1.41 -1.81
CA GLY A 7 -29.02 2.22 -1.45
C GLY A 7 -27.96 2.04 -2.53
N VAL A 8 -27.85 3.02 -3.42
CA VAL A 8 -26.70 3.16 -4.28
C VAL A 8 -25.53 3.37 -3.31
N PHE A 9 -24.66 2.38 -3.18
CA PHE A 9 -23.35 2.56 -2.55
C PHE A 9 -22.63 3.61 -3.40
N GLN A 10 -22.78 4.88 -3.03
CA GLN A 10 -21.91 5.94 -3.51
C GLN A 10 -20.54 5.61 -2.95
N HIS A 11 -19.66 5.08 -3.79
CA HIS A 11 -18.24 5.13 -3.51
C HIS A 11 -17.90 6.62 -3.34
N PRO A 12 -17.44 7.07 -2.16
CA PRO A 12 -16.92 8.42 -2.04
C PRO A 12 -15.79 8.60 -3.07
N PRO A 13 -15.54 9.81 -3.57
CA PRO A 13 -14.49 10.03 -4.56
C PRO A 13 -13.19 9.46 -3.99
N ARG A 14 -12.65 8.43 -4.64
CA ARG A 14 -11.34 7.86 -4.29
C ARG A 14 -10.28 8.89 -4.67
N THR A 15 -10.05 9.86 -3.80
CA THR A 15 -8.83 10.66 -3.83
C THR A 15 -7.69 9.74 -3.44
N SER A 16 -7.05 9.14 -4.43
CA SER A 16 -5.78 8.44 -4.28
C SER A 16 -4.75 9.39 -3.67
N ILE A 17 -4.01 8.91 -2.67
CA ILE A 17 -2.85 9.59 -2.09
C ILE A 17 -1.75 9.76 -3.15
N GLU A 18 -1.52 8.71 -3.95
CA GLU A 18 -0.49 8.67 -4.99
C GLU A 18 -0.98 7.78 -6.14
N VAL A 19 -0.63 8.14 -7.38
CA VAL A 19 -0.92 7.31 -8.57
C VAL A 19 0.36 7.09 -9.35
N LEU A 20 0.75 5.83 -9.51
CA LEU A 20 1.85 5.40 -10.34
C LEU A 20 1.30 4.70 -11.59
N GLU A 21 1.63 5.21 -12.76
CA GLU A 21 1.30 4.56 -14.02
C GLU A 21 2.56 4.12 -14.76
N THR A 22 2.68 2.81 -14.96
CA THR A 22 3.78 2.19 -15.71
C THR A 22 3.26 1.63 -17.04
N ARG A 23 4.14 0.99 -17.79
CA ARG A 23 3.75 0.28 -19.01
C ARG A 23 2.73 -0.83 -18.74
N ASN A 24 2.91 -1.55 -17.63
CA ASN A 24 2.17 -2.77 -17.33
C ASN A 24 1.12 -2.59 -16.24
N PHE A 25 1.25 -1.58 -15.38
CA PHE A 25 0.36 -1.38 -14.25
C PHE A 25 -0.12 0.06 -14.14
N LYS A 26 -1.32 0.21 -13.58
CA LYS A 26 -1.75 1.42 -12.89
C LYS A 26 -1.90 1.06 -11.41
N ILE A 27 -1.18 1.76 -10.54
CA ILE A 27 -1.18 1.54 -9.11
C ILE A 27 -1.68 2.81 -8.44
N GLU A 28 -2.74 2.68 -7.66
CA GLU A 28 -3.37 3.78 -6.94
C GLU A 28 -3.22 3.48 -5.45
N ILE A 29 -2.41 4.28 -4.76
CA ILE A 29 -2.36 4.26 -3.29
C ILE A 29 -3.55 5.06 -2.79
N GLU A 30 -4.41 4.45 -2.00
CA GLU A 30 -5.72 5.02 -1.65
C GLU A 30 -5.79 5.47 -0.20
N ARG A 31 -5.08 4.81 0.71
CA ARG A 31 -5.20 5.06 2.14
C ARG A 31 -3.90 4.76 2.89
N ALA A 32 -3.65 5.53 3.95
CA ALA A 32 -2.79 5.18 5.05
C ALA A 32 -3.65 5.17 6.34
N GLU A 33 -3.51 4.15 7.18
CA GLU A 33 -4.26 4.03 8.42
C GLU A 33 -3.44 3.37 9.53
N LYS A 34 -3.67 3.75 10.79
CA LYS A 34 -3.09 3.13 11.98
C LYS A 34 -4.12 2.42 12.85
N SER A 35 -3.76 1.24 13.34
CA SER A 35 -4.54 0.48 14.30
C SER A 35 -3.63 -0.44 15.12
N ASN A 36 -3.76 -0.44 16.45
CA ASN A 36 -3.07 -1.35 17.37
C ASN A 36 -1.53 -1.42 17.16
N GLY A 37 -0.87 -0.27 17.09
CA GLY A 37 0.59 -0.18 16.90
C GLY A 37 1.09 -0.63 15.51
N ARG A 38 0.17 -0.78 14.55
CA ARG A 38 0.45 -1.10 13.14
C ARG A 38 -0.06 0.04 12.27
N ALA A 39 0.74 0.45 11.30
CA ALA A 39 0.25 1.26 10.21
C ALA A 39 0.22 0.45 8.91
N THR A 40 -0.78 0.73 8.09
CA THR A 40 -1.08 0.03 6.84
C THR A 40 -1.31 1.06 5.76
N ILE A 41 -0.62 0.88 4.64
CA ILE A 41 -0.84 1.64 3.41
C ILE A 41 -1.45 0.69 2.43
N SER A 42 -2.56 1.07 1.84
CA SER A 42 -3.35 0.23 0.96
C SER A 42 -3.74 0.95 -0.31
N GLY A 43 -3.96 0.15 -1.35
CA GLY A 43 -4.26 0.63 -2.68
C GLY A 43 -4.74 -0.47 -3.61
N THR A 44 -4.84 -0.12 -4.88
CA THR A 44 -5.25 -1.02 -5.95
C THR A 44 -4.18 -1.05 -7.05
N ALA A 45 -3.76 -2.24 -7.45
CA ALA A 45 -2.96 -2.44 -8.67
C ALA A 45 -3.84 -3.00 -9.79
N ARG A 46 -3.79 -2.39 -10.97
CA ARG A 46 -4.51 -2.84 -12.16
C ARG A 46 -3.55 -3.12 -13.30
N ALA A 47 -3.58 -4.33 -13.85
CA ALA A 47 -2.77 -4.68 -15.01
C ALA A 47 -3.35 -4.12 -16.32
N LYS A 48 -2.46 -3.52 -17.13
CA LYS A 48 -2.74 -2.96 -18.45
C LYS A 48 -2.54 -3.97 -19.58
N ARG A 49 -1.75 -5.02 -19.32
CA ARG A 49 -1.37 -6.07 -20.27
C ARG A 49 -1.60 -7.45 -19.65
N ASP A 50 -1.63 -8.46 -20.50
CA ASP A 50 -1.63 -9.86 -20.09
C ASP A 50 -0.24 -10.22 -19.52
N ASP A 51 -0.20 -11.14 -18.55
CA ASP A 51 1.02 -11.63 -17.89
C ASP A 51 1.87 -10.56 -17.18
N ALA A 52 1.22 -9.66 -16.44
CA ALA A 52 1.92 -8.64 -15.66
C ALA A 52 2.30 -9.19 -14.26
N GLU A 53 3.59 -9.42 -14.04
CA GLU A 53 4.12 -9.78 -12.71
C GLU A 53 4.36 -8.53 -11.86
N LEU A 54 3.75 -8.49 -10.68
CA LEU A 54 3.94 -7.44 -9.68
C LEU A 54 4.59 -8.04 -8.45
N GLU A 55 5.71 -7.49 -8.02
CA GLU A 55 6.30 -7.78 -6.73
C GLU A 55 6.23 -6.56 -5.81
N LEU A 56 5.70 -6.76 -4.60
CA LEU A 56 5.72 -5.76 -3.55
C LEU A 56 6.86 -6.04 -2.59
N ILE A 57 7.63 -5.01 -2.30
CA ILE A 57 8.70 -5.04 -1.31
C ILE A 57 8.46 -3.90 -0.32
N LEU A 58 8.59 -4.19 0.97
CA LEU A 58 8.57 -3.17 2.01
C LEU A 58 9.98 -2.94 2.56
N GLY A 59 10.56 -1.78 2.23
CA GLY A 59 11.89 -1.36 2.65
C GLY A 59 11.99 -0.83 4.07
N ASN A 60 13.11 -0.15 4.35
CA ASN A 60 13.34 0.56 5.61
C ASN A 60 12.38 1.73 5.76
N ARG A 61 11.89 1.96 6.97
CA ARG A 61 10.91 3.00 7.23
C ARG A 61 11.16 3.69 8.55
N TYR A 62 10.94 4.99 8.53
CA TYR A 62 11.11 5.87 9.66
C TYR A 62 9.77 6.49 10.03
N PHE A 63 9.45 6.46 11.31
CA PHE A 63 8.47 7.35 11.89
C PHE A 63 9.22 8.53 12.52
N TYR A 64 8.59 9.71 12.49
CA TYR A 64 9.05 10.89 13.20
C TYR A 64 7.99 11.19 14.25
N ASP A 65 8.37 11.22 15.53
CA ASP A 65 7.48 11.63 16.60
C ASP A 65 7.37 13.16 16.68
N HIS A 66 6.56 13.65 17.63
CA HIS A 66 6.40 15.10 17.87
C HIS A 66 7.69 15.79 18.35
N GLU A 67 8.75 15.03 18.64
CA GLU A 67 10.08 15.52 19.03
C GLU A 67 11.09 15.43 17.85
N ASP A 68 10.60 15.12 16.64
CA ASP A 68 11.39 14.85 15.43
C ASP A 68 12.33 13.63 15.56
N ASP A 69 12.11 12.76 16.54
CA ASP A 69 12.95 11.59 16.76
C ASP A 69 12.60 10.47 15.77
N ARG A 70 13.64 10.05 15.04
CA ARG A 70 13.55 9.01 14.02
C ARG A 70 13.51 7.62 14.67
N ARG A 71 12.40 6.92 14.49
CA ARG A 71 12.25 5.52 14.93
C ARG A 71 12.12 4.55 13.77
N ASP A 72 12.93 3.50 13.84
CA ASP A 72 12.86 2.36 12.93
C ASP A 72 11.68 1.48 13.31
N MET A 73 10.82 1.20 12.34
CA MET A 73 9.67 0.32 12.54
C MET A 73 10.03 -1.14 12.25
N THR A 74 9.36 -2.05 12.94
CA THR A 74 9.70 -3.48 12.95
C THR A 74 8.54 -4.32 12.44
N GLY A 75 8.81 -5.55 11.99
CA GLY A 75 7.76 -6.48 11.54
C GLY A 75 7.04 -5.98 10.29
N ARG A 76 7.49 -6.44 9.14
CA ARG A 76 7.03 -6.00 7.81
C ARG A 76 6.03 -7.00 7.25
N LYS A 77 4.98 -6.52 6.60
CA LYS A 77 3.96 -7.33 5.93
C LYS A 77 3.62 -6.71 4.59
N VAL A 78 3.51 -7.54 3.56
CA VAL A 78 2.97 -7.17 2.25
C VAL A 78 1.83 -8.10 1.87
N THR A 79 0.87 -7.58 1.12
CA THR A 79 -0.31 -8.31 0.65
C THR A 79 -0.61 -7.94 -0.80
N ILE A 80 -0.87 -8.95 -1.64
CA ILE A 80 -1.45 -8.81 -2.98
C ILE A 80 -2.65 -9.74 -3.02
N GLY A 81 -3.84 -9.21 -3.31
CA GLY A 81 -5.09 -9.97 -3.27
C GLY A 81 -5.27 -10.69 -1.92
N ASP A 82 -5.42 -12.00 -1.97
CA ASP A 82 -5.57 -12.87 -0.79
C ASP A 82 -4.23 -13.36 -0.23
N TRP A 83 -3.11 -13.09 -0.91
CA TRP A 83 -1.79 -13.54 -0.53
C TRP A 83 -1.13 -12.55 0.42
N THR A 84 -0.42 -13.07 1.41
CA THR A 84 0.22 -12.27 2.45
C THR A 84 1.57 -12.86 2.81
N LYS A 85 2.59 -12.01 2.90
CA LYS A 85 3.91 -12.36 3.45
C LYS A 85 4.23 -11.45 4.63
N SER A 86 4.85 -12.01 5.67
CA SER A 86 5.35 -11.26 6.82
C SER A 86 6.79 -11.66 7.13
N SER A 87 7.61 -10.72 7.59
CA SER A 87 9.04 -10.91 7.86
C SER A 87 9.58 -9.87 8.86
N GLY A 88 10.66 -10.22 9.56
CA GLY A 88 11.35 -9.30 10.47
C GLY A 88 12.12 -8.20 9.75
N ASP A 89 12.81 -8.55 8.65
CA ASP A 89 13.81 -7.69 7.99
C ASP A 89 13.37 -7.15 6.62
N GLU A 90 12.74 -7.97 5.78
CA GLU A 90 12.17 -7.56 4.50
C GLU A 90 10.98 -8.46 4.17
N ALA A 91 9.83 -7.87 3.83
CA ALA A 91 8.67 -8.60 3.36
C ALA A 91 8.53 -8.41 1.85
N ARG A 92 8.54 -9.53 1.12
CA ARG A 92 8.47 -9.60 -0.35
C ARG A 92 7.36 -10.56 -0.76
N LEU A 93 6.54 -10.16 -1.72
CA LEU A 93 5.46 -10.99 -2.27
C LEU A 93 5.24 -10.63 -3.73
N SER A 94 5.12 -11.66 -4.58
CA SER A 94 4.99 -11.51 -6.02
C SER A 94 3.74 -12.24 -6.50
N GLU A 95 2.98 -11.62 -7.40
CA GLU A 95 1.77 -12.21 -7.99
C GLU A 95 1.63 -11.81 -9.46
N MET A 96 1.12 -12.74 -10.28
CA MET A 96 0.72 -12.50 -11.66
C MET A 96 -0.69 -11.90 -11.68
N ILE A 97 -0.84 -10.72 -12.28
CA ILE A 97 -2.13 -10.03 -12.41
C ILE A 97 -2.57 -10.08 -13.87
N SER A 98 -3.78 -10.60 -14.11
CA SER A 98 -4.33 -10.71 -15.46
C SER A 98 -4.76 -9.35 -15.99
N ARG A 99 -4.79 -9.17 -17.31
CA ARG A 99 -5.21 -7.89 -17.91
C ARG A 99 -6.60 -7.48 -17.47
N ASN A 100 -6.77 -6.20 -17.12
CA ASN A 100 -8.01 -5.63 -16.58
C ASN A 100 -8.43 -6.18 -15.21
N GLU A 101 -7.68 -7.12 -14.63
CA GLU A 101 -7.85 -7.50 -13.23
C GLU A 101 -7.34 -6.37 -12.34
N SER A 102 -8.03 -6.17 -11.23
CA SER A 102 -7.61 -5.25 -10.17
C SER A 102 -7.38 -6.06 -8.91
N LYS A 103 -6.19 -5.94 -8.32
CA LYS A 103 -5.83 -6.57 -7.06
C LYS A 103 -5.69 -5.51 -5.98
N TYR A 104 -6.21 -5.82 -4.81
CA TYR A 104 -5.88 -5.10 -3.60
C TYR A 104 -4.39 -5.29 -3.29
N ILE A 105 -3.71 -4.21 -2.93
CA ILE A 105 -2.32 -4.26 -2.46
C ILE A 105 -2.21 -3.55 -1.12
N SER A 106 -1.34 -4.03 -0.25
CA SER A 106 -1.01 -3.30 0.97
C SER A 106 0.37 -3.60 1.52
N TRP A 107 0.89 -2.60 2.24
CA TRP A 107 2.10 -2.68 3.03
C TRP A 107 1.77 -2.32 4.48
N SER A 108 2.13 -3.18 5.42
CA SER A 108 1.96 -2.92 6.85
C SER A 108 3.27 -3.14 7.61
N PHE A 109 3.42 -2.39 8.70
CA PHE A 109 4.58 -2.47 9.59
C PHE A 109 4.12 -2.21 11.03
N THR A 110 4.81 -2.84 11.98
CA THR A 110 4.50 -2.74 13.41
C THR A 110 5.55 -1.91 14.15
N GLY A 111 5.34 -1.70 15.45
CA GLY A 111 6.19 -0.82 16.25
C GLY A 111 5.92 0.67 15.98
N VAL A 112 4.73 0.99 15.46
CA VAL A 112 4.26 2.36 15.33
C VAL A 112 3.80 2.83 16.70
N PRO A 113 4.32 3.94 17.25
CA PRO A 113 3.89 4.44 18.56
C PRO A 113 2.38 4.75 18.62
N GLU A 114 1.77 4.64 19.80
CA GLU A 114 0.34 4.89 19.98
C GLU A 114 -0.02 6.36 19.81
N GLU A 115 0.93 7.25 20.04
CA GLU A 115 0.87 8.70 19.87
C GLU A 115 1.16 9.17 18.44
N ALA A 116 1.58 8.26 17.55
CA ALA A 116 1.90 8.59 16.16
C ALA A 116 0.66 8.97 15.33
N ASP A 117 0.50 10.25 14.98
CA ASP A 117 -0.61 10.73 14.14
C ASP A 117 -0.23 10.85 12.65
N SER A 118 1.05 10.74 12.30
CA SER A 118 1.51 10.85 10.91
C SER A 118 2.79 10.05 10.62
N LEU A 119 3.13 9.85 9.36
CA LEU A 119 4.41 9.27 8.91
C LEU A 119 5.09 10.24 7.96
N ALA A 120 6.20 10.84 8.39
CA ALA A 120 6.85 11.88 7.57
C ALA A 120 7.43 11.34 6.26
N ARG A 121 7.90 10.09 6.22
CA ARG A 121 8.33 9.45 4.98
C ARG A 121 8.17 7.92 4.97
N LEU A 122 7.77 7.40 3.82
CA LEU A 122 7.75 5.99 3.50
C LEU A 122 8.26 5.77 2.09
N ASP A 123 9.21 4.85 1.94
CA ASP A 123 9.61 4.35 0.63
C ASP A 123 9.01 2.95 0.45
N LEU A 124 8.06 2.84 -0.49
CA LEU A 124 7.55 1.56 -0.97
C LEU A 124 8.33 1.17 -2.21
N TRP A 125 8.59 -0.12 -2.37
CA TRP A 125 9.23 -0.63 -3.58
C TRP A 125 8.32 -1.60 -4.30
N LEU A 126 8.35 -1.48 -5.61
CA LEU A 126 7.67 -2.34 -6.55
C LEU A 126 8.71 -2.86 -7.52
N GLU A 127 8.76 -4.16 -7.74
CA GLU A 127 9.61 -4.72 -8.78
C GLU A 127 8.73 -5.33 -9.88
N THR A 128 9.08 -5.05 -11.13
CA THR A 128 8.45 -5.71 -12.29
C THR A 128 9.54 -6.16 -13.27
N PRO A 129 9.35 -7.27 -14.00
CA PRO A 129 10.33 -7.75 -14.98
C PRO A 129 10.68 -6.74 -16.10
N HIS A 130 9.80 -5.77 -16.36
CA HIS A 130 9.92 -4.84 -17.49
C HIS A 130 10.41 -3.44 -17.10
N GLU A 131 10.06 -2.97 -15.91
CA GLU A 131 10.41 -1.62 -15.43
C GLU A 131 11.52 -1.67 -14.37
N GLY A 132 11.90 -2.86 -13.91
CA GLY A 132 12.82 -3.04 -12.79
C GLY A 132 12.20 -2.63 -11.46
N GLU A 133 13.05 -2.21 -10.53
CA GLU A 133 12.64 -1.67 -9.23
C GLU A 133 12.16 -0.22 -9.38
N ILE A 134 11.00 0.07 -8.80
CA ILE A 134 10.37 1.38 -8.76
C ILE A 134 10.17 1.75 -7.30
N SER A 135 10.66 2.92 -6.89
CA SER A 135 10.43 3.47 -5.57
C SER A 135 9.27 4.47 -5.59
N ILE A 136 8.31 4.27 -4.68
CA ILE A 136 7.23 5.21 -4.38
C ILE A 136 7.54 5.82 -3.03
N GLU A 137 7.85 7.11 -3.02
CA GLU A 137 8.09 7.87 -1.80
C GLU A 137 6.81 8.59 -1.41
N LEU A 138 6.26 8.25 -0.24
CA LEU A 138 5.12 8.92 0.36
C LEU A 138 5.59 9.78 1.53
N ARG A 139 5.14 11.03 1.60
CA ARG A 139 5.50 11.98 2.66
C ARG A 139 4.28 12.49 3.40
N ASP A 140 4.51 12.92 4.64
CA ASP A 140 3.50 13.58 5.48
C ASP A 140 2.15 12.83 5.54
N LEU A 141 2.24 11.49 5.59
CA LEU A 141 1.08 10.61 5.57
C LEU A 141 0.33 10.69 6.90
N GLN A 142 -0.90 11.18 6.88
CA GLN A 142 -1.77 11.10 8.06
C GLN A 142 -2.21 9.65 8.31
N LEU A 143 -2.17 9.22 9.57
CA LEU A 143 -2.41 7.85 10.02
C LEU A 143 -3.76 7.64 10.68
#